data_AF-A0A2M7RNV5-F1
#
_entry.id   AF-A0A2M7RNV5-F1
#
_cell.length_a   1.000
_cell.length_b   1.000
_cell.length_c   1.000
_cell.angle_alpha   90.00
_cell.angle_beta   90.00
_cell.angle_gamma   90.00
#
_symmetry.space_group_name_H-M   'P 1'
#
loop_
_entity.id
_entity.type
_entity.pdbx_description
1 polymer ?
#
loop_
_entity_poly.entity_id
_entity_poly.type
_entity_poly.pdbx_seq_one_letter_code
_entity_poly.pdbx_strand_id
1 'polypeptide(L)' 'MAVRKLIQSSNESINYLAKKFNLSWNTVEKWKNSESIEDKTSRPHNLNITLTPEQEDRICFVRKQFKKSIDD' A
#
# COMPACT_ATOMS: atom_id res chain seq x y z
N MET A 1 -1.10 11.63 -10.55
CA MET A 1 -1.04 10.80 -11.78
C MET A 1 -0.57 11.54 -13.04
N ALA A 2 -0.68 12.87 -13.13
CA ALA A 2 -0.33 13.62 -14.35
C ALA A 2 1.14 13.40 -14.83
N VAL A 3 2.12 13.41 -13.93
CA VAL A 3 3.54 13.28 -14.28
C VAL A 3 3.88 11.91 -14.90
N ARG A 4 3.39 10.81 -14.32
CA ARG A 4 3.61 9.44 -14.85
C ARG A 4 3.02 9.28 -16.26
N LYS A 5 1.81 9.81 -16.49
CA LYS A 5 1.17 9.79 -17.81
C LYS A 5 1.96 10.59 -18.85
N LEU A 6 2.46 11.77 -18.47
CA LEU A 6 3.31 12.60 -19.34
C LEU A 6 4.61 11.90 -19.72
N ILE A 7 5.24 11.20 -18.78
CA ILE A 7 6.47 10.41 -19.01
C ILE A 7 6.22 9.25 -19.97
N GLN A 8 5.09 8.53 -19.84
CA GLN A 8 4.73 7.46 -20.77
C GLN A 8 4.40 7.98 -22.18
N SER A 9 3.68 9.09 -22.30
CA SER A 9 3.34 9.65 -23.62
C SER A 9 4.52 10.33 -24.32
N SER A 10 5.60 10.64 -23.59
CA SER A 10 6.74 11.35 -24.15
C SER A 10 7.70 10.42 -24.89
N ASN A 11 8.02 10.78 -26.14
CA ASN A 11 9.03 10.09 -26.93
C ASN A 11 10.47 10.58 -26.61
N GLU A 12 10.62 11.48 -25.65
CA GLU A 12 11.91 12.02 -25.23
C GLU A 12 12.78 10.96 -24.54
N SER A 13 14.08 11.21 -24.48
CA SER A 13 15.03 10.35 -23.78
C SER A 13 14.79 10.37 -22.27
N ILE A 14 15.06 9.24 -21.61
CA ILE A 14 14.91 9.08 -20.15
C ILE A 14 15.76 10.11 -19.39
N ASN A 15 16.96 10.42 -19.88
CA ASN A 15 17.84 11.43 -19.31
C ASN A 15 17.23 12.84 -19.32
N TYR A 16 16.56 13.22 -20.40
CA TYR A 16 15.91 14.51 -20.51
C TYR A 16 14.71 14.60 -19.55
N LEU A 17 13.87 13.56 -19.53
CA LEU A 17 12.72 13.47 -18.63
C LEU A 17 13.13 13.48 -17.15
N ALA A 18 14.21 12.79 -16.79
CA ALA A 18 14.77 12.79 -15.44
C ALA A 18 15.18 14.20 -15.00
N LYS A 19 15.88 14.96 -15.86
CA LYS A 19 16.24 16.35 -15.57
C LYS A 19 15.03 17.28 -15.49
N LYS A 20 14.08 17.15 -16.42
CA LYS A 20 12.88 17.99 -16.50
C LYS A 20 11.98 17.85 -15.27
N PHE A 21 11.78 16.61 -14.80
CA PHE A 21 10.94 16.32 -13.65
C PHE A 21 11.72 16.22 -12.32
N ASN A 22 13.04 16.45 -12.35
CA ASN A 22 13.94 16.29 -11.22
C ASN A 22 13.79 14.93 -10.51
N LEU A 23 13.70 13.87 -11.31
CA LEU A 23 13.55 12.48 -10.85
C LEU A 23 14.83 11.69 -11.14
N SER A 24 15.04 10.60 -10.41
CA SER A 24 16.13 9.68 -10.71
C SER A 24 15.89 8.96 -12.03
N TRP A 25 16.98 8.64 -12.73
CA TRP A 25 16.92 7.93 -14.02
C TRP A 25 16.13 6.62 -13.91
N ASN A 26 16.43 5.80 -12.90
CA ASN A 26 15.75 4.52 -12.65
C ASN A 26 14.24 4.70 -12.42
N THR A 27 13.81 5.82 -11.80
CA THR A 27 12.38 6.09 -11.57
C THR A 27 11.68 6.38 -12.89
N VAL A 28 12.29 7.20 -13.75
CA VAL A 28 11.71 7.55 -15.06
C VAL A 28 11.69 6.34 -15.99
N GLU A 29 12.76 5.55 -16.01
CA GLU A 29 12.81 4.29 -16.76
C GLU A 29 11.69 3.34 -16.33
N LYS A 30 11.57 3.10 -15.02
CA LYS A 30 10.53 2.24 -14.46
C LYS A 30 9.13 2.73 -14.80
N TRP A 31 8.88 4.04 -14.71
CA TRP A 31 7.57 4.62 -15.02
C TRP A 31 7.24 4.59 -16.51
N LYS A 32 8.25 4.76 -17.39
CA LYS A 32 8.06 4.69 -18.85
C LYS A 32 7.70 3.28 -19.31
N ASN A 33 8.28 2.25 -18.70
CA ASN A 33 8.04 0.84 -19.02
C ASN A 33 6.91 0.19 -18.18
N SER A 34 6.29 0.92 -17.25
CA SER A 34 5.23 0.37 -16.39
C SER A 34 3.95 0.12 -17.18
N GLU A 35 3.26 -0.98 -16.92
CA GLU A 35 1.94 -1.28 -17.52
C GLU A 35 0.80 -0.45 -16.92
N SER A 36 0.97 0.04 -15.69
CA SER A 36 -0.02 0.86 -15.00
C SER A 36 0.55 2.20 -14.54
N ILE A 37 -0.26 3.25 -14.71
CA ILE A 37 0.01 4.62 -14.28
C ILE A 37 -0.47 4.85 -12.84
N GLU A 38 -1.49 4.11 -12.43
CA GLU A 38 -2.14 4.28 -11.15
C GLU A 38 -1.32 3.63 -10.03
N ASP A 39 -1.31 4.26 -8.86
CA ASP A 39 -0.74 3.61 -7.68
C ASP A 39 -1.66 2.45 -7.28
N LYS A 40 -1.06 1.25 -7.22
CA LYS A 40 -1.76 0.08 -6.70
C LYS A 40 -2.12 0.34 -5.24
N THR A 41 -3.26 -0.18 -4.82
CA THR A 41 -3.64 -0.14 -3.41
C THR A 41 -2.55 -0.81 -2.57
N SER A 42 -2.07 -0.10 -1.55
CA SER A 42 -1.17 -0.66 -0.54
C SER A 42 -1.93 -1.44 0.53
N ARG A 43 -3.27 -1.50 0.43
CA ARG A 43 -4.10 -2.20 1.41
C ARG A 43 -3.84 -3.71 1.28
N PRO A 44 -3.61 -4.41 2.40
CA PRO A 44 -3.53 -5.87 2.37
C PRO A 44 -4.85 -6.44 1.86
N HIS A 45 -4.76 -7.53 1.09
CA HIS A 45 -5.94 -8.15 0.49
C HIS A 45 -6.91 -8.68 1.56
N ASN A 46 -6.36 -9.16 2.68
CA ASN A 46 -7.11 -9.65 3.82
C ASN A 46 -6.83 -8.77 5.04
N LEU A 47 -7.89 -8.15 5.56
CA LEU A 47 -7.86 -7.35 6.78
C LEU A 47 -8.50 -8.18 7.90
N ASN A 48 -7.69 -8.76 8.80
CA ASN A 48 -8.17 -9.49 9.98
C ASN A 48 -8.54 -8.50 11.09
N ILE A 49 -9.55 -7.67 10.85
CA ILE A 49 -9.98 -6.60 11.77
C ILE A 49 -11.05 -7.05 12.77
N THR A 50 -11.67 -8.21 12.52
CA THR A 50 -12.75 -8.75 13.35
C THR A 50 -12.29 -10.07 13.96
N LEU A 51 -12.68 -10.30 15.21
CA LEU A 51 -12.48 -11.58 15.86
C LEU A 51 -13.36 -12.63 15.17
N THR A 52 -12.82 -13.84 15.03
CA THR A 52 -13.63 -15.00 14.65
C THR A 52 -14.58 -15.36 15.80
N PRO A 53 -15.73 -15.99 15.54
CA PRO A 53 -16.67 -16.40 16.59
C PRO A 53 -15.99 -17.23 17.70
N GLU A 54 -15.07 -18.12 17.34
CA GLU A 54 -14.30 -18.93 18.29
C GLU A 54 -13.36 -18.10 19.18
N GLN A 55 -12.77 -17.02 18.64
CA GLN A 55 -11.96 -16.09 19.43
C GLN A 55 -12.82 -15.29 20.40
N GLU A 56 -13.99 -14.83 19.97
CA GLU A 56 -14.94 -14.12 20.83
C GLU A 56 -15.42 -15.00 21.99
N ASP A 57 -15.75 -16.26 21.71
CA ASP A 57 -16.18 -17.23 22.72
C ASP A 57 -15.08 -17.47 23.76
N ARG A 58 -13.83 -17.64 23.33
CA ARG A 58 -12.68 -17.78 24.22
C ARG A 58 -12.48 -16.54 25.09
N ILE A 59 -12.55 -15.34 24.49
CA ILE A 59 -12.42 -14.08 25.22
C ILE A 59 -13.55 -13.93 26.24
N CYS A 60 -14.79 -14.23 25.85
CA CYS A 60 -15.95 -14.22 26.74
C CYS A 60 -15.79 -15.20 27.91
N PHE A 61 -15.34 -16.43 27.64
CA PHE A 61 -15.06 -17.42 28.67
C PHE A 61 -14.01 -16.90 29.66
N VAL A 62 -12.86 -16.45 29.17
CA VAL A 62 -11.77 -15.94 30.02
C VAL A 62 -12.22 -14.74 30.86
N ARG A 63 -12.95 -13.77 30.28
CA ARG A 63 -13.49 -12.62 31.03
C ARG A 63 -14.45 -13.06 32.14
N LYS A 64 -15.32 -14.03 31.86
CA LYS A 64 -16.27 -14.57 32.85
C LYS A 64 -15.56 -15.33 33.98
N GLN A 65 -14.55 -16.14 33.65
CA GLN A 65 -13.82 -16.94 34.61
C GLN A 65 -12.94 -16.11 35.53
N PHE A 66 -12.17 -15.16 34.97
CA PHE A 66 -11.10 -14.54 35.73
C PHE A 66 -11.48 -13.20 36.35
N LYS A 67 -12.53 -12.50 35.89
CA LYS A 67 -13.01 -11.20 36.43
C LYS A 67 -11.89 -10.23 36.86
N LYS A 68 -10.73 -10.30 36.20
CA LYS A 68 -9.59 -9.46 36.52
C LYS A 68 -9.80 -8.07 35.92
N SER A 69 -9.22 -7.07 36.58
CA SER A 69 -9.10 -5.74 35.97
C SER A 69 -8.24 -5.84 34.71
N ILE A 70 -8.44 -4.90 33.77
CA ILE A 70 -7.68 -4.82 32.53
C ILE A 70 -6.23 -4.34 32.76
N ASP A 71 -5.96 -3.76 33.93
CA ASP A 71 -4.73 -3.02 34.21
C ASP A 71 -3.56 -3.82 34.82
N ASP A 72 -3.67 -5.15 34.97
CA ASP A 72 -2.58 -6.04 35.43
C ASP A 72 -2.27 -7.17 34.43
#